data_AF-K1T6R6-F1
#
_entry.id   AF-K1T6R6-F1
#
_cell.length_a   1.000
_cell.length_b   1.000
_cell.length_c   1.000
_cell.angle_alpha   90.00
_cell.angle_beta   90.00
_cell.angle_gamma   90.00
#
_symmetry.space_group_name_H-M   'P 1'
#
loop_
_entity.id
_entity.type
_entity.pdbx_description
1 polymer ?
#
loop_
_entity_poly.entity_id
_entity_poly.type
_entity_poly.pdbx_seq_one_letter_code
_entity_poly.pdbx_strand_id
1 'polypeptide(L)'
;MLDDLCGEGALEFLTRIQSREYDESRAALTTYLYPHLKGRMTRWLEQNIGYMALSKDEMSAVRQAQRLYHVAWKDTSEIAEELGIPEARVSRYVRYNTHFLGVHDLVPEGYDGDPYERLMPGTLTASAEQAVYRKVCIELLRELFDTLPKKDRDILGKTCDVFGYPEATLKEIGMYHMMKESAVEKAKNRAVEKLRESYPGSRLQVWRAVHRMMRRPIPPPGDDSELRRDFPQYARALAEVYGVLNEAT
;
A
#
# COMPACT_ATOMS: atom_id res chain seq x y z
N MET A 1 -23.25 7.81 -5.77
CA MET A 1 -23.16 8.56 -7.05
C MET A 1 -24.45 9.32 -7.37
N LEU A 2 -25.60 8.65 -7.53
CA LEU A 2 -26.87 9.35 -7.78
C LEU A 2 -27.24 10.29 -6.63
N ASP A 3 -27.12 9.81 -5.39
CA ASP A 3 -27.39 10.62 -4.20
C ASP A 3 -26.44 11.82 -4.06
N ASP A 4 -25.15 11.62 -4.37
CA ASP A 4 -24.15 12.70 -4.35
C ASP A 4 -24.47 13.77 -5.41
N LEU A 5 -24.87 13.33 -6.61
CA LEU A 5 -25.24 14.24 -7.70
C LEU A 5 -26.53 15.00 -7.38
N CYS A 6 -27.50 14.33 -6.75
CA CYS A 6 -28.71 14.96 -6.23
C CYS A 6 -28.38 15.97 -5.11
N GLY A 7 -27.43 15.66 -4.24
CA GLY A 7 -26.95 16.55 -3.19
C GLY A 7 -26.33 17.83 -3.74
N GLU A 8 -25.48 17.72 -4.76
CA GLU A 8 -24.86 18.86 -5.44
C GLU A 8 -25.88 19.73 -6.20
N GLY A 9 -26.86 19.08 -6.84
CA GLY A 9 -28.00 19.77 -7.44
C GLY A 9 -28.82 20.54 -6.40
N ALA A 10 -29.10 19.92 -5.25
CA ALA A 10 -29.82 20.56 -4.16
C ALA A 10 -29.06 21.77 -3.59
N LEU A 11 -27.74 21.69 -3.49
CA LEU A 11 -26.91 22.78 -3.00
C LEU A 11 -26.92 23.98 -3.95
N GLU A 12 -26.73 23.75 -5.25
CA GLU A 12 -26.83 24.82 -6.27
C GLU A 12 -28.24 25.44 -6.31
N PHE A 13 -29.28 24.62 -6.18
CA PHE A 13 -30.66 25.10 -6.09
C PHE A 13 -30.83 26.10 -4.93
N LEU A 14 -30.36 25.73 -3.73
CA LEU A 14 -30.43 26.60 -2.56
C LEU A 14 -29.60 27.87 -2.76
N THR A 15 -28.39 27.78 -3.34
CA THR A 15 -27.56 28.94 -3.65
C THR A 15 -28.27 29.94 -4.58
N ARG A 16 -28.98 29.45 -5.62
CA ARG A 16 -29.71 30.32 -6.55
C ARG A 16 -30.95 30.96 -5.95
N ILE A 17 -31.64 30.26 -5.04
CA ILE A 17 -32.74 30.86 -4.28
C ILE A 17 -32.21 31.94 -3.33
N GLN A 18 -31.07 31.69 -2.68
CA GLN A 18 -30.46 32.64 -1.75
C GLN A 18 -29.91 33.89 -2.45
N SER A 19 -29.40 33.79 -3.68
CA SER A 19 -28.87 34.94 -4.41
C SER A 19 -29.95 35.95 -4.83
N ARG A 20 -31.23 35.55 -4.87
CA ARG A 20 -32.37 36.38 -5.29
C ARG A 20 -32.21 37.03 -6.68
N GLU A 21 -31.41 36.41 -7.54
CA GLU A 21 -31.14 36.88 -8.91
C GLU A 21 -32.23 36.45 -9.91
N TYR A 22 -33.18 35.61 -9.49
CA TYR A 22 -34.28 35.15 -10.32
C TYR A 22 -35.32 36.26 -10.55
N ASP A 23 -35.70 36.43 -11.81
CA ASP A 23 -36.73 37.37 -12.25
C ASP A 23 -37.83 36.61 -13.00
N GLU A 24 -39.02 36.61 -12.41
CA GLU A 24 -40.21 35.93 -12.92
C GLU A 24 -40.69 36.53 -14.25
N SER A 25 -40.41 37.80 -14.52
CA SER A 25 -40.82 38.47 -15.76
C SER A 25 -40.07 37.98 -17.00
N ARG A 26 -38.91 37.32 -16.80
CA ARG A 26 -38.00 36.90 -17.89
C ARG A 26 -38.16 35.44 -18.28
N ALA A 27 -38.43 34.56 -17.32
CA ALA A 27 -38.60 33.12 -17.58
C ALA A 27 -39.24 32.40 -16.39
N ALA A 28 -39.83 31.23 -16.67
CA ALA A 28 -40.23 30.29 -15.63
C ALA A 28 -39.02 29.82 -14.80
N LEU A 29 -39.22 29.62 -13.49
CA LEU A 29 -38.17 29.23 -12.54
C LEU A 29 -37.42 27.96 -12.97
N THR A 30 -38.13 26.97 -13.51
CA THR A 30 -37.54 25.72 -14.01
C THR A 30 -36.56 25.96 -15.15
N THR A 31 -36.92 26.83 -16.10
CA THR A 31 -36.09 27.21 -17.25
C THR A 31 -34.84 27.97 -16.80
N TYR A 32 -34.96 28.83 -15.79
CA TYR A 32 -33.84 29.54 -15.19
C TYR A 32 -32.87 28.58 -14.46
N LEU A 33 -33.39 27.68 -13.64
CA LEU A 33 -32.57 26.79 -12.80
C LEU A 33 -31.86 25.68 -13.58
N TYR A 34 -32.50 25.14 -14.62
CA TYR A 34 -31.98 23.99 -15.37
C TYR A 34 -30.51 24.12 -15.82
N PRO A 35 -30.06 25.21 -16.48
CA PRO A 35 -28.65 25.35 -16.89
C PRO A 35 -27.68 25.42 -15.70
N HIS A 36 -28.09 26.00 -14.56
CA HIS A 36 -27.26 26.10 -13.36
C HIS A 36 -27.06 24.74 -12.71
N LEU A 37 -28.17 24.02 -12.46
CA LEU A 37 -28.16 22.68 -11.88
C LEU A 37 -27.36 21.71 -12.74
N LYS A 38 -27.66 21.68 -14.05
CA LYS A 38 -26.94 20.85 -15.01
C LYS A 38 -25.46 21.20 -15.03
N GLY A 39 -25.10 22.49 -15.03
CA GLY A 39 -23.72 22.94 -15.02
C GLY A 39 -22.96 22.51 -13.75
N ARG A 40 -23.57 22.65 -12.57
CA ARG A 40 -22.93 22.27 -11.30
C ARG A 40 -22.75 20.76 -11.18
N MET A 41 -23.79 19.99 -11.50
CA MET A 41 -23.74 18.52 -11.53
C MET A 41 -22.70 18.01 -12.53
N THR A 42 -22.62 18.62 -13.74
CA THR A 42 -21.61 18.24 -14.74
C THR A 42 -20.18 18.52 -14.25
N ARG A 43 -19.91 19.71 -13.69
CA ARG A 43 -18.58 20.04 -13.13
C ARG A 43 -18.22 19.16 -11.94
N TRP A 44 -19.18 18.78 -11.12
CA TRP A 44 -18.93 17.86 -10.02
C TRP A 44 -18.52 16.47 -10.51
N LEU A 45 -19.18 15.97 -11.56
CA LEU A 45 -18.79 14.70 -12.21
C LEU A 45 -17.38 14.80 -12.80
N GLU A 46 -17.05 15.92 -13.46
CA GLU A 46 -15.70 16.18 -13.99
C GLU A 46 -14.62 16.21 -12.89
N GLN A 47 -14.96 16.75 -11.70
CA GLN A 47 -14.02 16.90 -10.59
C GLN A 47 -13.83 15.64 -9.74
N ASN A 48 -14.90 14.84 -9.56
CA ASN A 48 -14.91 13.74 -8.59
C ASN A 48 -14.82 12.35 -9.23
N ILE A 49 -15.15 12.21 -10.51
CA ILE A 49 -14.90 10.96 -11.24
C ILE A 49 -13.51 11.08 -11.84
N GLY A 50 -12.52 10.49 -11.19
CA GLY A 50 -11.09 10.60 -11.53
C GLY A 50 -10.69 10.20 -12.97
N TYR A 51 -11.62 9.66 -13.75
CA TYR A 51 -11.47 9.34 -15.18
C TYR A 51 -12.09 10.40 -16.12
N MET A 52 -12.48 11.57 -15.60
CA MET A 52 -13.06 12.69 -16.38
C MET A 52 -12.19 13.96 -16.30
N ALA A 53 -10.86 13.80 -16.17
CA ALA A 53 -9.94 14.95 -16.21
C ALA A 53 -9.78 15.58 -17.61
N LEU A 54 -10.44 15.02 -18.63
CA LEU A 54 -10.43 15.54 -19.99
C LEU A 54 -11.57 16.54 -20.19
N SER A 55 -11.29 17.62 -20.91
CA SER A 55 -12.34 18.56 -21.34
C SER A 55 -13.38 17.87 -22.24
N LYS A 56 -14.57 18.47 -22.38
CA LYS A 56 -15.64 17.97 -23.26
C LYS A 56 -15.13 17.67 -24.68
N ASP A 57 -14.32 18.57 -25.23
CA ASP A 57 -13.80 18.45 -26.59
C ASP A 57 -12.76 17.33 -26.68
N GLU A 58 -11.91 17.18 -25.67
CA GLU A 58 -10.96 16.06 -25.59
C GLU A 58 -11.65 14.71 -25.42
N MET A 59 -12.71 14.63 -24.61
CA MET A 59 -13.51 13.39 -24.50
C MET A 59 -14.22 13.04 -25.81
N SER A 60 -14.68 14.03 -26.57
CA SER A 60 -15.22 13.81 -27.90
C SER A 60 -14.16 13.25 -28.84
N ALA A 61 -12.95 13.82 -28.81
CA ALA A 61 -11.81 13.34 -29.59
C ALA A 61 -11.39 11.91 -29.19
N VAL A 62 -11.42 11.57 -27.90
CA VAL A 62 -11.18 10.20 -27.40
C VAL A 62 -12.19 9.22 -28.01
N ARG A 63 -13.49 9.52 -27.92
CA ARG A 63 -14.54 8.64 -28.47
C ARG A 63 -14.42 8.47 -29.98
N GLN A 64 -14.06 9.54 -30.69
CA GLN A 64 -13.87 9.49 -32.14
C GLN A 64 -12.66 8.64 -32.52
N ALA A 65 -11.50 8.83 -31.86
CA ALA A 65 -10.31 8.02 -32.07
C ALA A 65 -10.57 6.53 -31.77
N GLN A 66 -11.26 6.23 -30.67
CA GLN A 66 -11.64 4.85 -30.32
C GLN A 66 -12.58 4.22 -31.34
N ARG A 67 -13.55 4.96 -31.87
CA ARG A 67 -14.44 4.47 -32.94
C ARG A 67 -13.64 4.16 -34.21
N LEU A 68 -12.75 5.05 -34.62
CA LEU A 68 -11.93 4.84 -35.82
C LEU A 68 -10.99 3.64 -35.66
N TYR A 69 -10.42 3.45 -34.47
CA TYR A 69 -9.52 2.33 -34.20
C TYR A 69 -10.25 0.99 -34.03
N HIS A 70 -11.25 0.90 -33.16
CA HIS A 70 -11.89 -0.39 -32.80
C HIS A 70 -13.02 -0.80 -33.74
N VAL A 71 -13.68 0.14 -34.42
CA VAL A 71 -14.83 -0.16 -35.30
C VAL A 71 -14.43 -0.06 -36.77
N ALA A 72 -13.73 1.01 -37.14
CA ALA A 72 -13.29 1.21 -38.52
C ALA A 72 -11.93 0.57 -38.84
N TRP A 73 -11.25 -0.02 -37.84
CA TRP A 73 -9.98 -0.75 -37.97
C TRP A 73 -8.84 0.07 -38.60
N LYS A 74 -8.86 1.40 -38.42
CA LYS A 74 -7.79 2.29 -38.88
C LYS A 74 -6.58 2.22 -37.96
N ASP A 75 -5.40 2.44 -38.52
CA ASP A 75 -4.17 2.52 -37.73
C ASP A 75 -4.01 3.87 -37.03
N THR A 76 -3.05 3.97 -36.11
CA THR A 76 -2.84 5.21 -35.33
C THR A 76 -2.33 6.38 -36.18
N SER A 77 -1.69 6.11 -37.31
CA SER A 77 -1.14 7.11 -38.24
C SER A 77 -2.25 7.72 -39.10
N GLU A 78 -3.14 6.90 -39.65
CA GLU A 78 -4.33 7.29 -40.41
C GLU A 78 -5.29 8.13 -39.55
N ILE A 79 -5.48 7.72 -38.28
CA ILE A 79 -6.32 8.46 -37.34
C ILE A 79 -5.68 9.81 -36.97
N ALA A 80 -4.35 9.86 -36.85
CA ALA A 80 -3.61 11.09 -36.56
C ALA A 80 -3.79 12.13 -37.67
N GLU A 81 -3.72 11.68 -38.93
CA GLU A 81 -3.96 12.51 -40.11
C GLU A 81 -5.42 13.00 -40.16
N GLU A 82 -6.39 12.11 -39.97
CA GLU A 82 -7.82 12.45 -40.03
C GLU A 82 -8.26 13.42 -38.92
N LEU A 83 -7.72 13.27 -37.71
CA LEU A 83 -8.06 14.10 -36.56
C LEU A 83 -7.15 15.33 -36.43
N GLY A 84 -6.10 15.46 -37.23
CA GLY A 84 -5.14 16.56 -37.15
C GLY A 84 -4.41 16.64 -35.81
N ILE A 85 -4.15 15.50 -35.16
CA ILE A 85 -3.49 15.43 -33.85
C ILE A 85 -2.27 14.48 -33.91
N PRO A 86 -1.25 14.67 -33.05
CA PRO A 86 -0.08 13.80 -33.04
C PRO A 86 -0.44 12.33 -32.76
N GLU A 87 0.25 11.40 -33.42
CA GLU A 87 0.04 9.96 -33.27
C GLU A 87 0.21 9.47 -31.82
N ALA A 88 1.14 10.07 -31.06
CA ALA A 88 1.29 9.79 -29.63
C ALA A 88 0.02 10.13 -28.83
N ARG A 89 -0.72 11.17 -29.24
CA ARG A 89 -1.99 11.58 -28.63
C ARG A 89 -3.12 10.63 -29.02
N VAL A 90 -3.16 10.19 -30.28
CA VAL A 90 -4.08 9.13 -30.74
C VAL A 90 -3.87 7.85 -29.94
N SER A 91 -2.63 7.41 -29.79
CA SER A 91 -2.27 6.21 -29.01
C SER A 91 -2.77 6.31 -27.56
N ARG A 92 -2.68 7.50 -26.97
CA ARG A 92 -3.22 7.76 -25.63
C ARG A 92 -4.75 7.74 -25.58
N TYR A 93 -5.40 8.28 -26.61
CA TYR A 93 -6.87 8.32 -26.72
C TYR A 93 -7.48 6.93 -26.94
N VAL A 94 -6.89 6.12 -27.81
CA VAL A 94 -7.32 4.73 -28.02
C VAL A 94 -7.24 3.94 -26.71
N ARG A 95 -6.14 4.07 -25.97
CA ARG A 95 -5.91 3.39 -24.68
C ARG A 95 -6.63 4.02 -23.49
N TYR A 96 -7.38 5.11 -23.69
CA TYR A 96 -8.06 5.80 -22.60
C TYR A 96 -9.24 4.96 -22.11
N ASN A 97 -9.26 4.59 -20.84
CA ASN A 97 -10.39 3.85 -20.27
C ASN A 97 -11.63 4.74 -20.19
N THR A 98 -12.53 4.58 -21.17
CA THR A 98 -13.84 5.25 -21.20
C THR A 98 -14.92 4.50 -20.44
N HIS A 99 -14.63 3.26 -20.02
CA HIS A 99 -15.48 2.43 -19.19
C HIS A 99 -14.77 2.15 -17.87
N PHE A 100 -15.52 2.17 -16.77
CA PHE A 100 -15.01 1.79 -15.47
C PHE A 100 -14.82 0.27 -15.47
N LEU A 101 -13.56 -0.19 -15.52
CA LEU A 101 -13.22 -1.59 -15.31
C LEU A 101 -12.92 -1.76 -13.82
N GLY A 102 -13.86 -2.38 -13.11
CA GLY A 102 -13.62 -2.87 -11.76
C GLY A 102 -12.65 -4.04 -11.79
N VAL A 103 -11.94 -4.28 -10.67
CA VAL A 103 -11.04 -5.43 -10.53
C VAL A 103 -11.79 -6.75 -10.73
N HIS A 104 -13.07 -6.79 -10.35
CA HIS A 104 -13.95 -7.94 -10.57
C HIS A 104 -14.27 -8.20 -12.05
N ASP A 105 -14.26 -7.17 -12.90
CA ASP A 105 -14.52 -7.33 -14.34
C ASP A 105 -13.35 -8.00 -15.08
N LEU A 106 -12.19 -8.08 -14.43
CA LEU A 106 -10.99 -8.72 -14.96
C LEU A 106 -10.95 -10.23 -14.68
N VAL A 107 -11.99 -10.77 -14.05
CA VAL A 107 -12.06 -12.17 -13.62
C VAL A 107 -13.25 -12.86 -14.29
N PRO A 108 -13.15 -14.16 -14.68
CA PRO A 108 -14.27 -14.85 -15.32
C PRO A 108 -15.54 -14.85 -14.47
N GLU A 109 -16.70 -14.76 -15.13
CA GLU A 109 -18.00 -14.92 -14.48
C GLU A 109 -18.07 -16.27 -13.74
N GLY A 110 -18.43 -16.23 -12.46
CA GLY A 110 -18.48 -17.42 -11.59
C GLY A 110 -17.19 -17.75 -10.83
N TYR A 111 -16.19 -16.87 -10.85
CA TYR A 111 -15.05 -16.98 -9.94
C TYR A 111 -15.39 -16.46 -8.54
N ASP A 112 -15.49 -17.38 -7.59
CA ASP A 112 -15.84 -17.08 -6.19
C ASP A 112 -14.64 -16.68 -5.31
N GLY A 113 -13.43 -16.68 -5.86
CA GLY A 113 -12.21 -16.30 -5.13
C GLY A 113 -11.96 -14.79 -5.13
N ASP A 114 -10.94 -14.36 -4.38
CA ASP A 114 -10.49 -12.96 -4.43
C ASP A 114 -9.89 -12.63 -5.81
N PRO A 115 -10.43 -11.63 -6.54
CA PRO A 115 -9.85 -11.14 -7.79
C PRO A 115 -8.38 -10.77 -7.68
N TYR A 116 -7.96 -10.20 -6.55
CA TYR A 116 -6.59 -9.76 -6.34
C TYR A 116 -5.63 -10.94 -6.21
N GLU A 117 -6.02 -12.01 -5.51
CA GLU A 117 -5.24 -13.25 -5.46
C GLU A 117 -5.07 -13.88 -6.84
N ARG A 118 -6.09 -13.80 -7.70
CA ARG A 118 -6.00 -14.33 -9.07
C ARG A 118 -5.16 -13.48 -10.01
N LEU A 119 -5.30 -12.15 -9.92
CA LEU A 119 -4.59 -11.21 -10.79
C LEU A 119 -3.13 -11.01 -10.35
N MET A 120 -2.84 -11.22 -9.07
CA MET A 120 -1.54 -11.01 -8.45
C MET A 120 -1.15 -12.17 -7.51
N PRO A 121 -1.13 -13.42 -7.99
CA PRO A 121 -0.88 -14.59 -7.15
C PRO A 121 0.50 -14.50 -6.50
N GLY A 122 0.54 -14.68 -5.17
CA GLY A 122 1.80 -14.61 -4.41
C GLY A 122 2.31 -13.20 -4.09
N THR A 123 1.55 -12.16 -4.43
CA THR A 123 1.92 -10.76 -4.16
C THR A 123 1.40 -10.29 -2.80
N LEU A 124 0.31 -10.91 -2.31
CA LEU A 124 -0.30 -10.64 -1.00
C LEU A 124 0.19 -11.60 0.10
N THR A 125 0.58 -12.81 -0.26
CA THR A 125 1.25 -13.76 0.64
C THR A 125 2.77 -13.61 0.54
N ALA A 126 3.44 -13.39 1.69
CA ALA A 126 4.90 -13.45 1.75
C ALA A 126 5.39 -14.78 1.14
N SER A 127 6.44 -14.74 0.31
CA SER A 127 7.02 -15.97 -0.27
C SER A 127 7.40 -16.97 0.84
N ALA A 128 7.41 -18.27 0.53
CA ALA A 128 7.83 -19.29 1.50
C ALA A 128 9.22 -18.98 2.09
N GLU A 129 10.15 -18.49 1.26
CA GLU A 129 11.45 -17.96 1.69
C GLU A 129 11.32 -16.82 2.72
N GLN A 130 10.47 -15.84 2.45
CA GLN A 130 10.26 -14.70 3.34
C GLN A 130 9.56 -15.10 4.65
N ALA A 131 8.64 -16.06 4.60
CA ALA A 131 7.97 -16.62 5.77
C ALA A 131 8.98 -17.36 6.67
N VAL A 132 9.83 -18.21 6.09
CA VAL A 132 10.91 -18.92 6.81
C VAL A 132 11.91 -17.92 7.39
N TYR A 133 12.34 -16.93 6.60
CA TYR A 133 13.25 -15.88 7.07
C TYR A 133 12.70 -15.13 8.28
N ARG A 134 11.43 -14.72 8.24
CA ARG A 134 10.77 -14.03 9.36
C ARG A 134 10.66 -14.94 10.58
N LYS A 135 10.29 -16.20 10.40
CA LYS A 135 10.18 -17.19 11.50
C LYS A 135 11.52 -17.38 12.22
N VAL A 136 12.59 -17.68 11.49
CA VAL A 136 13.94 -17.86 12.05
C VAL A 136 14.45 -16.57 12.70
N CYS A 137 14.17 -15.40 12.12
CA CYS A 137 14.51 -14.12 12.75
C CYS A 137 13.83 -13.95 14.12
N ILE A 138 12.56 -14.35 14.26
CA ILE A 138 11.83 -14.25 15.52
C ILE A 138 12.38 -15.23 16.56
N GLU A 139 12.72 -16.46 16.15
CA GLU A 139 13.32 -17.47 17.03
C GLU A 139 14.69 -17.01 17.56
N LEU A 140 15.56 -16.50 16.68
CA LEU A 140 16.87 -15.99 17.10
C LEU A 140 16.78 -14.68 17.89
N LEU A 141 15.78 -13.84 17.62
CA LEU A 141 15.49 -12.67 18.45
C LEU A 141 14.99 -13.09 19.85
N ARG A 142 14.23 -14.18 19.95
CA ARG A 142 13.81 -14.74 21.24
C ARG A 142 15.00 -15.19 22.07
N GLU A 143 16.00 -15.82 21.47
CA GLU A 143 17.25 -16.21 22.16
C GLU A 143 17.92 -14.98 22.81
N LEU A 144 18.05 -13.88 22.07
CA LEU A 144 18.60 -12.62 22.60
C LEU A 144 17.70 -12.03 23.69
N PHE A 145 16.39 -12.01 23.46
CA PHE A 145 15.41 -11.53 24.44
C PHE A 145 15.50 -12.30 25.75
N ASP A 146 15.68 -13.62 25.71
CA ASP A 146 15.76 -14.47 26.90
C ASP A 146 17.03 -14.27 27.73
N THR A 147 18.09 -13.66 27.17
CA THR A 147 19.27 -13.23 27.93
C THR A 147 19.03 -12.01 28.80
N LEU A 148 17.98 -11.23 28.53
CA LEU A 148 17.67 -10.04 29.30
C LEU A 148 17.25 -10.40 30.74
N PRO A 149 17.54 -9.52 31.72
CA PRO A 149 17.03 -9.67 33.08
C PRO A 149 15.50 -9.83 33.09
N LYS A 150 14.98 -10.66 34.02
CA LYS A 150 13.53 -10.94 34.13
C LYS A 150 12.66 -9.68 34.15
N LYS A 151 13.12 -8.62 34.81
CA LYS A 151 12.42 -7.33 34.87
C LYS A 151 12.39 -6.63 33.51
N ASP A 152 13.50 -6.64 32.79
CA ASP A 152 13.62 -6.00 31.47
C ASP A 152 12.79 -6.76 30.44
N ARG A 153 12.75 -8.10 30.52
CA ARG A 153 11.85 -8.94 29.72
C ARG A 153 10.38 -8.62 29.95
N ASP A 154 9.95 -8.54 31.22
CA ASP A 154 8.54 -8.26 31.53
C ASP A 154 8.11 -6.87 31.04
N ILE A 155 8.95 -5.85 31.22
CA ILE A 155 8.66 -4.49 30.74
C ILE A 155 8.62 -4.47 29.22
N LEU A 156 9.69 -4.89 28.54
CA LEU A 156 9.80 -4.81 27.09
C LEU A 156 8.79 -5.71 26.38
N GLY A 157 8.57 -6.92 26.89
CA GLY A 157 7.59 -7.88 26.37
C GLY A 157 6.18 -7.31 26.35
N LYS A 158 5.73 -6.73 27.48
CA LYS A 158 4.40 -6.12 27.59
C LYS A 158 4.25 -4.82 26.80
N THR A 159 5.33 -4.07 26.59
CA THR A 159 5.25 -2.83 25.77
C THR A 159 5.21 -3.12 24.28
N CYS A 160 5.73 -4.26 23.83
CA CYS A 160 5.83 -4.60 22.41
C CYS A 160 4.88 -5.74 21.99
N ASP A 161 4.12 -6.31 22.92
CA ASP A 161 3.25 -7.48 22.70
C ASP A 161 4.00 -8.64 22.01
N VAL A 162 5.12 -9.06 22.61
CA VAL A 162 6.00 -10.08 22.03
C VAL A 162 6.23 -11.25 22.97
N PHE A 163 6.55 -12.42 22.40
CA PHE A 163 7.01 -13.62 23.11
C PHE A 163 6.07 -14.13 24.23
N GLY A 164 4.76 -13.87 24.11
CA GLY A 164 3.74 -14.34 25.04
C GLY A 164 3.47 -13.40 26.23
N TYR A 165 4.03 -12.19 26.24
CA TYR A 165 3.69 -11.15 27.20
C TYR A 165 2.49 -10.34 26.67
N PRO A 166 1.39 -10.24 27.42
CA PRO A 166 0.23 -9.48 26.96
C PRO A 166 0.54 -7.99 26.88
N GLU A 167 0.03 -7.32 25.85
CA GLU A 167 0.10 -5.87 25.72
C GLU A 167 -0.40 -5.16 27.00
N ALA A 168 0.38 -4.22 27.51
CA ALA A 168 -0.01 -3.37 28.63
C ALA A 168 0.50 -1.94 28.45
N THR A 169 -0.28 -0.99 28.94
CA THR A 169 0.07 0.43 28.88
C THR A 169 1.22 0.76 29.84
N LEU A 170 1.96 1.85 29.56
CA LEU A 170 3.04 2.32 30.45
C LEU A 170 2.57 2.54 31.90
N LYS A 171 1.31 2.98 32.07
CA LYS A 171 0.69 3.17 33.37
C LYS A 171 0.49 1.86 34.12
N GLU A 172 -0.05 0.85 33.45
CA GLU A 172 -0.29 -0.49 34.03
C GLU A 172 1.03 -1.19 34.37
N ILE A 173 2.02 -1.12 33.48
CA ILE A 173 3.37 -1.63 33.73
C ILE A 173 4.01 -0.89 34.92
N GLY A 174 3.82 0.44 34.98
CA GLY A 174 4.29 1.27 36.09
C GLY A 174 3.66 0.87 37.43
N MET A 175 2.35 0.63 37.45
CA MET A 175 1.64 0.14 38.63
C MET A 175 2.16 -1.24 39.08
N TYR A 176 2.34 -2.18 38.14
CA TYR A 176 2.83 -3.53 38.45
C TYR A 176 4.27 -3.53 39.00
N HIS A 177 5.15 -2.68 38.45
CA HIS A 177 6.55 -2.59 38.90
C HIS A 177 6.80 -1.50 39.95
N MET A 178 5.75 -0.88 40.50
CA MET A 178 5.81 0.20 41.49
C MET A 178 6.73 1.36 41.06
N MET A 179 6.56 1.84 39.82
CA MET A 179 7.35 2.90 39.22
C MET A 179 6.51 3.90 38.43
N LYS A 180 7.03 5.12 38.24
CA LYS A 180 6.41 6.13 37.39
C LYS A 180 6.49 5.74 35.92
N GLU A 181 5.54 6.20 35.10
CA GLU A 181 5.52 5.95 33.64
C GLU A 181 6.86 6.35 32.96
N SER A 182 7.45 7.48 33.35
CA SER A 182 8.75 7.93 32.83
C SER A 182 9.91 7.00 33.20
N ALA A 183 9.81 6.24 34.30
CA ALA A 183 10.80 5.24 34.68
C ALA A 183 10.59 3.93 33.89
N VAL A 184 9.35 3.57 33.54
CA VAL A 184 9.05 2.45 32.64
C VAL A 184 9.64 2.71 31.26
N GLU A 185 9.41 3.89 30.70
CA GLU A 185 9.95 4.28 29.39
C GLU A 185 11.49 4.23 29.36
N LYS A 186 12.14 4.71 30.42
CA LYS A 186 13.60 4.58 30.60
C LYS A 186 14.04 3.12 30.71
N ALA A 187 13.29 2.27 31.41
CA ALA A 187 13.60 0.85 31.52
C ALA A 187 13.46 0.12 30.18
N LYS A 188 12.41 0.42 29.40
CA LYS A 188 12.23 -0.06 28.03
C LYS A 188 13.42 0.30 27.15
N ASN A 189 13.82 1.57 27.13
CA ASN A 189 14.96 2.02 26.31
C ASN A 189 16.26 1.34 26.74
N ARG A 190 16.51 1.17 28.04
CA ARG A 190 17.67 0.41 28.52
C ARG A 190 17.63 -1.06 28.11
N ALA A 191 16.46 -1.70 28.13
CA ALA A 191 16.32 -3.08 27.66
C ALA A 191 16.63 -3.20 26.16
N VAL A 192 16.17 -2.23 25.36
CA VAL A 192 16.50 -2.14 23.92
C VAL A 192 18.00 -1.93 23.69
N GLU A 193 18.65 -1.06 24.46
CA GLU A 193 20.10 -0.87 24.35
C GLU A 193 20.88 -2.14 24.70
N LYS A 194 20.48 -2.89 25.73
CA LYS A 194 21.09 -4.20 26.03
C LYS A 194 20.94 -5.19 24.88
N LEU A 195 19.76 -5.21 24.22
CA LEU A 195 19.59 -6.03 23.03
C LEU A 195 20.51 -5.57 21.89
N ARG A 196 20.68 -4.26 21.69
CA ARG A 196 21.61 -3.70 20.70
C ARG A 196 23.06 -4.07 21.01
N GLU A 197 23.48 -4.04 22.26
CA GLU A 197 24.82 -4.46 22.69
C GLU A 197 25.05 -5.97 22.48
N SER A 198 24.01 -6.79 22.67
CA SER A 198 24.06 -8.24 22.43
C SER A 198 23.91 -8.66 20.96
N TYR A 199 23.56 -7.71 20.07
CA TYR A 199 23.26 -8.00 18.68
C TYR A 199 24.53 -8.31 17.85
N PRO A 200 25.64 -7.57 17.96
CA PRO A 200 26.91 -7.94 17.34
C PRO A 200 27.40 -9.33 17.80
N GLY A 201 27.77 -10.18 16.86
CA GLY A 201 28.19 -11.57 17.10
C GLY A 201 27.04 -12.54 17.39
N SER A 202 25.79 -12.07 17.43
CA SER A 202 24.64 -12.94 17.64
C SER A 202 24.33 -13.81 16.41
N ARG A 203 23.70 -14.96 16.66
CA ARG A 203 23.15 -15.82 15.60
C ARG A 203 22.16 -15.07 14.72
N LEU A 204 21.38 -14.14 15.28
CA LEU A 204 20.45 -13.28 14.53
C LEU A 204 21.18 -12.38 13.53
N GLN A 205 22.29 -11.74 13.91
CA GLN A 205 23.08 -10.93 12.99
C GLN A 205 23.64 -11.79 11.86
N VAL A 206 24.23 -12.94 12.19
CA VAL A 206 24.78 -13.89 11.21
C VAL A 206 23.70 -14.34 10.22
N TRP A 207 22.52 -14.73 10.72
CA TRP A 207 21.39 -15.13 9.89
C TRP A 207 20.97 -14.03 8.92
N ARG A 208 20.82 -12.79 9.40
CA ARG A 208 20.47 -11.63 8.56
C ARG A 208 21.54 -11.31 7.54
N ALA A 209 22.82 -11.45 7.91
CA ALA A 209 23.95 -11.24 7.01
C ALA A 209 23.97 -12.30 5.89
N VAL A 210 23.84 -13.58 6.22
CA VAL A 210 23.83 -14.66 5.21
C VAL A 210 22.63 -14.54 4.29
N HIS A 211 21.42 -14.33 4.82
CA HIS A 211 20.23 -14.13 3.99
C HIS A 211 20.39 -12.93 3.05
N ARG A 212 21.01 -11.83 3.52
CA ARG A 212 21.35 -10.69 2.68
C ARG A 212 22.36 -11.06 1.59
N MET A 213 23.41 -11.82 1.90
CA MET A 213 24.43 -12.25 0.94
C MET A 213 23.87 -13.19 -0.12
N MET A 214 22.96 -14.10 0.23
CA MET A 214 22.25 -14.96 -0.72
C MET A 214 21.41 -14.16 -1.72
N ARG A 215 20.80 -13.05 -1.26
CA ARG A 215 19.97 -12.17 -2.12
C ARG A 215 20.77 -11.12 -2.89
N ARG A 216 21.88 -10.64 -2.34
CA ARG A 216 22.76 -9.62 -2.92
C ARG A 216 24.22 -9.89 -2.48
N PRO A 217 25.07 -10.45 -3.37
CA PRO A 217 26.41 -10.90 -3.00
C PRO A 217 27.44 -9.78 -2.77
N ILE A 218 27.10 -8.50 -3.03
CA ILE A 218 28.03 -7.37 -2.89
C ILE A 218 27.61 -6.50 -1.68
N PRO A 219 28.40 -6.49 -0.58
CA PRO A 219 28.16 -5.59 0.56
C PRO A 219 28.69 -4.17 0.27
N PRO A 220 28.06 -3.11 0.83
CA PRO A 220 28.61 -1.75 0.76
C PRO A 220 29.98 -1.69 1.47
N PRO A 221 30.91 -0.84 1.00
CA PRO A 221 32.25 -0.74 1.56
C PRO A 221 32.22 -0.10 2.95
N GLY A 222 32.67 -0.81 3.98
CA GLY A 222 32.88 -0.26 5.32
C GLY A 222 32.51 -1.20 6.47
N ASP A 223 31.45 -1.98 6.30
CA ASP A 223 30.99 -2.93 7.32
C ASP A 223 31.46 -4.35 6.97
N ASP A 224 32.17 -4.96 7.91
CA ASP A 224 32.38 -6.42 8.01
C ASP A 224 33.44 -7.08 7.10
N SER A 225 34.70 -6.63 7.19
CA SER A 225 35.86 -7.38 6.70
C SER A 225 36.04 -8.74 7.40
N GLU A 226 35.67 -8.85 8.67
CA GLU A 226 35.77 -10.08 9.47
C GLU A 226 34.73 -11.13 9.06
N LEU A 227 33.47 -10.74 8.84
CA LEU A 227 32.44 -11.70 8.36
C LEU A 227 32.73 -12.23 6.96
N ARG A 228 33.43 -11.47 6.11
CA ARG A 228 33.92 -11.98 4.82
C ARG A 228 34.94 -13.10 4.99
N ARG A 229 35.82 -13.00 5.98
CA ARG A 229 36.86 -14.01 6.24
C ARG A 229 36.24 -15.31 6.74
N ASP A 230 35.21 -15.20 7.57
CA ASP A 230 34.61 -16.33 8.27
C ASP A 230 33.33 -16.86 7.58
N PHE A 231 32.95 -16.30 6.42
CA PHE A 231 31.78 -16.74 5.62
C PHE A 231 31.68 -18.26 5.40
N PRO A 232 32.77 -18.98 5.08
CA PRO A 232 32.73 -20.44 4.96
C PRO A 232 32.36 -21.16 6.27
N GLN A 233 32.73 -20.59 7.42
CA GLN A 233 32.40 -21.14 8.74
C GLN A 233 30.93 -20.89 9.09
N TYR A 234 30.40 -19.70 8.75
CA TYR A 234 28.97 -19.41 8.90
C TYR A 234 28.09 -20.28 8.02
N ALA A 235 28.52 -20.59 6.79
CA ALA A 235 27.84 -21.55 5.93
C ALA A 235 27.79 -22.96 6.52
N ARG A 236 28.87 -23.40 7.20
CA ARG A 236 28.89 -24.68 7.93
C ARG A 236 27.98 -24.67 9.16
N ALA A 237 28.02 -23.61 9.96
CA ALA A 237 27.13 -23.47 11.12
C ALA A 237 25.65 -23.48 10.72
N LEU A 238 25.30 -22.92 9.54
CA LEU A 238 23.96 -23.01 8.99
C LEU A 238 23.59 -24.42 8.55
N ALA A 239 24.51 -25.15 7.90
CA ALA A 239 24.28 -26.55 7.55
C ALA A 239 24.03 -27.41 8.80
N GLU A 240 24.70 -27.13 9.91
CA GLU A 240 24.46 -27.78 11.20
C GLU A 240 23.09 -27.41 11.78
N VAL A 241 22.71 -26.13 11.78
CA VAL A 241 21.40 -25.67 12.27
C VAL A 241 20.25 -26.25 11.42
N TYR A 242 20.40 -26.30 10.10
CA TYR A 242 19.42 -26.94 9.21
C TYR A 242 19.43 -28.47 9.31
N GLY A 243 20.57 -29.09 9.58
CA GLY A 243 20.69 -30.53 9.86
C GLY A 243 19.92 -30.95 11.11
N VAL A 244 20.07 -30.19 12.20
CA VAL A 244 19.34 -30.41 13.47
C VAL A 244 17.82 -30.26 13.31
N LEU A 245 17.37 -29.38 12.40
CA LEU A 245 15.93 -29.19 12.12
C LEU A 245 15.34 -30.31 11.26
N ASN A 246 16.14 -31.02 10.47
CA ASN A 246 15.68 -32.19 9.68
C ASN A 246 15.67 -33.49 10.49
N GLU A 247 16.50 -33.61 11.54
CA GLU A 247 16.51 -34.77 12.45
C GLU A 247 15.41 -34.74 13.53
N ALA A 248 14.73 -33.60 13.70
CA ALA A 248 13.65 -33.40 14.66
C ALA A 248 12.22 -33.65 14.11
N THR A 249 12.12 -34.25 12.91
CA THR A 249 10.87 -34.71 12.25
C THR A 249 10.88 -36.21 12.10
#